data_AF-A0A290QGP5-F1
#
_entry.id   AF-A0A290QGP5-F1
#
_cell.length_a   1.000
_cell.length_b   1.000
_cell.length_c   1.000
_cell.angle_alpha   90.00
_cell.angle_beta   90.00
_cell.angle_gamma   90.00
#
_symmetry.space_group_name_H-M   'P 1'
#
loop_
_entity.id
_entity.type
_entity.pdbx_description
1 polymer ?
#
loop_
_entity_poly.entity_id
_entity_poly.type
_entity_poly.pdbx_seq_one_letter_code
_entity_poly.pdbx_strand_id
1 'polypeptide(L)'
;MPSPARWKQTLSHASRSRSFLWKLAIGIILAGAAIGTALHRVAPPAPGTFDQRVLTTLPFLSDTSPAALAALSENLFRSFERELADPALAPEDFLDALPRLRPLLTGETVRVSALVAKRFTPATGALVADFLLLDSPHTTAASTARERLEISATREPPVPFANYLLGLHAREKNDLPAAARYFIAEGRSPEAHAARDHAIQSLLDSNQFTALEALVREPAYAGLLTPYDHLDLAVARHDWPAILRTLPAAQFATHLDGALALTLVTGIAWAFFLFHLGENRRALSATTALCLTALVLGALSTFPTICAAIWQEDMLGLGANTESLPYLAYQVGGVGLREELSKLLLLLPLVPFLVSRGDEREALLVASFIGLGFAIEENGGYFLNSHGIDAPGRFLSANFLHIALTGLNGLAFVRIFTRGTAGLNQFLAIFPLTILVHGLYNGLPAVVELQELGPFLAMTIFVLFSVSYFNRTHELRENERMTLSLTGAFVFSISLVAAAVLIEQISAIGLGAGLTALFPEFLATGILILMFTRVFNEGLSE
;
A
#
# COMPACT_ATOMS: atom_id res chain seq x y z
N MET A 1 24.37 -40.83 -15.00
CA MET A 1 23.22 -39.89 -15.02
C MET A 1 22.88 -39.58 -16.47
N PRO A 2 21.59 -39.54 -16.87
CA PRO A 2 21.22 -39.15 -18.22
C PRO A 2 21.70 -37.72 -18.51
N SER A 3 22.21 -37.48 -19.72
CA SER A 3 22.58 -36.13 -20.17
C SER A 3 21.35 -35.21 -20.04
N PRO A 4 21.48 -34.01 -19.46
CA PRO A 4 20.35 -33.09 -19.38
C PRO A 4 19.83 -32.80 -20.80
N ALA A 5 18.51 -32.76 -20.95
CA ALA A 5 17.88 -32.48 -22.23
C ALA A 5 18.49 -31.21 -22.87
N ARG A 6 18.77 -31.27 -24.18
CA ARG A 6 19.49 -30.21 -24.93
C ARG A 6 18.92 -28.81 -24.68
N TRP A 7 17.59 -28.69 -24.58
CA TRP A 7 16.92 -27.41 -24.30
C TRP A 7 17.32 -26.78 -22.96
N LYS A 8 17.61 -27.58 -21.92
CA LYS A 8 18.05 -27.07 -20.61
C LYS A 8 19.44 -26.45 -20.69
N GLN A 9 20.33 -27.05 -21.47
CA GLN A 9 21.67 -26.51 -21.72
C GLN A 9 21.58 -25.20 -22.53
N THR A 10 20.75 -25.19 -23.57
CA THR A 10 20.51 -23.97 -24.37
C THR A 10 19.95 -22.85 -23.52
N LEU A 11 18.97 -23.11 -22.67
CA LEU A 11 18.36 -22.10 -21.80
C LEU A 11 19.34 -21.59 -20.73
N SER A 12 20.13 -22.49 -20.14
CA SER A 12 21.16 -22.12 -19.14
C SER A 12 22.27 -21.26 -19.76
N HIS A 13 22.63 -21.51 -21.02
CA HIS A 13 23.58 -20.66 -21.75
C HIS A 13 22.95 -19.31 -22.12
N ALA A 14 21.72 -19.33 -22.68
CA ALA A 14 20.99 -18.13 -23.06
C ALA A 14 20.80 -17.18 -21.87
N SER A 15 20.42 -17.70 -20.70
CA SER A 15 20.20 -16.90 -19.50
C SER A 15 21.48 -16.25 -18.94
N ARG A 16 22.67 -16.61 -19.43
CA ARG A 16 23.94 -15.94 -19.12
C ARG A 16 24.40 -14.95 -20.20
N SER A 17 23.74 -14.92 -21.37
CA SER A 17 24.06 -13.97 -22.44
C SER A 17 23.43 -12.61 -22.17
N ARG A 18 24.24 -11.56 -22.17
CA ARG A 18 23.77 -10.17 -22.01
C ARG A 18 22.73 -9.81 -23.06
N SER A 19 22.97 -10.20 -24.32
CA SER A 19 22.04 -9.94 -25.42
C SER A 19 20.67 -10.59 -25.19
N PHE A 20 20.66 -11.84 -24.71
CA PHE A 20 19.40 -12.54 -24.42
C PHE A 20 18.64 -11.89 -23.26
N LEU A 21 19.33 -11.54 -22.18
CA LEU A 21 18.70 -10.93 -21.00
C LEU A 21 18.04 -9.59 -21.33
N TRP A 22 18.70 -8.72 -22.10
CA TRP A 22 18.11 -7.46 -22.57
C TRP A 22 16.88 -7.69 -23.45
N LYS A 23 16.95 -8.63 -24.39
CA LYS A 23 15.82 -8.96 -25.26
C LYS A 23 14.64 -9.52 -24.46
N LEU A 24 14.91 -10.36 -23.46
CA LEU A 24 13.90 -10.92 -22.57
C LEU A 24 13.21 -9.80 -21.78
N ALA A 25 13.98 -8.92 -21.13
CA ALA A 25 13.44 -7.83 -20.33
C ALA A 25 12.59 -6.87 -21.15
N ILE A 26 13.15 -6.37 -22.27
CA ILE A 26 12.44 -5.46 -23.19
C ILE A 26 11.19 -6.14 -23.74
N GLY A 27 11.27 -7.41 -24.14
CA GLY A 27 10.13 -8.15 -24.67
C GLY A 27 8.98 -8.27 -23.68
N ILE A 28 9.27 -8.61 -22.41
CA ILE A 28 8.25 -8.71 -21.35
C ILE A 28 7.63 -7.34 -21.04
N ILE A 29 8.46 -6.29 -20.93
CA ILE A 29 8.01 -4.91 -20.66
C ILE A 29 7.11 -4.38 -21.78
N LEU A 30 7.51 -4.56 -23.04
CA LEU A 30 6.72 -4.14 -24.20
C LEU A 30 5.40 -4.92 -24.30
N ALA A 31 5.41 -6.22 -23.98
CA ALA A 31 4.19 -7.00 -23.91
C ALA A 31 3.24 -6.47 -22.83
N GLY A 32 3.76 -6.13 -21.65
CA GLY A 32 2.99 -5.48 -20.58
C GLY A 32 2.36 -4.16 -21.03
N ALA A 33 3.14 -3.28 -21.66
CA ALA A 33 2.63 -2.00 -22.17
C ALA A 33 1.55 -2.19 -23.27
N ALA A 34 1.73 -3.18 -24.15
CA ALA A 34 0.74 -3.51 -25.17
C ALA A 34 -0.57 -4.03 -24.57
N ILE A 35 -0.48 -4.93 -23.57
CA ILE A 35 -1.64 -5.45 -22.85
C ILE A 35 -2.37 -4.32 -22.10
N GLY A 36 -1.64 -3.50 -21.34
CA GLY A 36 -2.22 -2.35 -20.64
C GLY A 36 -2.94 -1.39 -21.60
N THR A 37 -2.34 -1.11 -22.77
CA THR A 37 -2.96 -0.27 -23.80
C THR A 37 -4.22 -0.90 -24.38
N ALA A 38 -4.22 -2.22 -24.59
CA ALA A 38 -5.39 -2.94 -25.07
C ALA A 38 -6.52 -2.91 -24.02
N LEU A 39 -6.20 -3.15 -22.75
CA LEU A 39 -7.16 -3.08 -21.65
C LEU A 39 -7.76 -1.68 -21.51
N HIS A 40 -6.94 -0.63 -21.52
CA HIS A 40 -7.42 0.76 -21.49
C HIS A 40 -8.45 1.06 -22.60
N ARG A 41 -8.30 0.45 -23.78
CA ARG A 41 -9.22 0.64 -24.92
C ARG A 41 -10.49 -0.21 -24.84
N VAL A 42 -10.39 -1.43 -24.30
CA VAL A 42 -11.50 -2.40 -24.26
C VAL A 42 -12.36 -2.22 -23.02
N ALA A 43 -11.72 -1.94 -21.89
CA ALA A 43 -12.34 -1.68 -20.60
C ALA A 43 -11.72 -0.38 -20.07
N PRO A 44 -12.13 0.78 -20.62
CA PRO A 44 -11.67 2.04 -20.07
C PRO A 44 -11.98 2.07 -18.57
N PRO A 45 -11.06 2.61 -17.76
CA PRO A 45 -11.25 2.71 -16.32
C PRO A 45 -12.61 3.34 -16.04
N ALA A 46 -13.27 2.89 -14.97
CA ALA A 46 -14.46 3.58 -14.50
C ALA A 46 -14.12 5.07 -14.41
N PRO A 47 -15.02 5.97 -14.85
CA PRO A 47 -14.77 7.40 -14.76
C PRO A 47 -14.35 7.69 -13.32
N GLY A 48 -13.15 8.25 -13.13
CA GLY A 48 -12.63 8.58 -11.79
C GLY A 48 -13.62 9.47 -11.04
N THR A 49 -13.42 9.71 -9.75
CA THR A 49 -14.33 10.59 -8.99
C THR A 49 -14.46 11.96 -9.67
N PHE A 50 -15.58 12.68 -9.44
CA PHE A 50 -15.84 13.95 -10.12
C PHE A 50 -14.63 14.92 -10.05
N ASP A 51 -14.03 15.07 -8.86
CA ASP A 51 -12.84 15.89 -8.68
C ASP A 51 -11.63 15.38 -9.47
N GLN A 52 -11.40 14.06 -9.53
CA GLN A 52 -10.31 13.50 -10.33
C GLN A 52 -10.49 13.83 -11.82
N ARG A 53 -11.72 13.70 -12.35
CA ARG A 53 -12.00 14.05 -13.75
C ARG A 53 -11.81 15.53 -14.02
N VAL A 54 -12.20 16.39 -13.09
CA VAL A 54 -11.96 17.83 -13.17
C VAL A 54 -10.46 18.15 -13.15
N LEU A 55 -9.71 17.59 -12.19
CA LEU A 55 -8.31 17.91 -11.95
C LEU A 55 -7.36 17.31 -12.99
N THR A 56 -7.64 16.12 -13.53
CA THR A 56 -6.79 15.45 -14.54
C THR A 56 -6.70 16.21 -15.87
N THR A 57 -7.64 17.13 -16.12
CA THR A 57 -7.60 17.98 -17.31
C THR A 57 -6.75 19.23 -17.16
N LEU A 58 -6.26 19.51 -15.95
CA LEU A 58 -5.39 20.63 -15.71
C LEU A 58 -3.98 20.30 -16.19
N PRO A 59 -3.37 21.15 -17.04
CA PRO A 59 -1.97 20.97 -17.41
C PRO A 59 -1.09 21.05 -16.16
N PHE A 60 -0.04 20.23 -16.12
CA PHE A 60 0.98 20.32 -15.06
C PHE A 60 1.63 21.71 -15.14
N LEU A 61 1.46 22.50 -14.08
CA LEU A 61 2.01 23.86 -14.04
C LEU A 61 3.48 23.82 -13.67
N SER A 62 4.34 24.07 -14.66
CA SER A 62 5.71 24.51 -14.41
C SER A 62 5.83 26.04 -14.37
N ASP A 63 4.82 26.77 -14.86
CA ASP A 63 4.78 28.23 -14.92
C ASP A 63 3.73 28.78 -13.94
N THR A 64 4.17 29.64 -13.03
CA THR A 64 3.33 30.33 -12.03
C THR A 64 2.97 31.75 -12.44
N SER A 65 3.18 32.12 -13.72
CA SER A 65 2.81 33.44 -14.23
C SER A 65 1.31 33.72 -14.06
N PRO A 66 0.90 34.98 -13.83
CA PRO A 66 -0.52 35.33 -13.69
C PRO A 66 -1.38 34.90 -14.88
N ALA A 67 -0.81 34.91 -16.09
CA ALA A 67 -1.47 34.44 -17.30
C ALA A 67 -1.67 32.92 -17.31
N ALA A 68 -0.67 32.15 -16.86
CA ALA A 68 -0.79 30.70 -16.69
C ALA A 68 -1.81 30.34 -15.60
N LEU A 69 -1.84 31.08 -14.49
CA LEU A 69 -2.84 30.90 -13.42
C LEU A 69 -4.27 31.26 -13.89
N ALA A 70 -4.43 32.32 -14.68
CA ALA A 70 -5.73 32.67 -15.27
C ALA A 70 -6.21 31.63 -16.30
N ALA A 71 -5.31 31.15 -17.17
CA ALA A 71 -5.62 30.09 -18.13
C ALA A 71 -5.94 28.76 -17.42
N LEU A 72 -5.25 28.45 -16.32
CA LEU A 72 -5.56 27.30 -15.48
C LEU A 72 -6.98 27.40 -14.91
N SER A 73 -7.34 28.56 -14.35
CA SER A 73 -8.68 28.80 -13.80
C SER A 73 -9.76 28.58 -14.87
N GLU A 74 -9.59 29.14 -16.07
CA GLU A 74 -10.57 28.95 -17.15
C GLU A 74 -10.65 27.49 -17.63
N ASN A 75 -9.52 26.78 -17.72
CA ASN A 75 -9.51 25.36 -18.05
C ASN A 75 -10.16 24.50 -16.96
N LEU A 76 -9.92 24.82 -15.69
CA LEU A 76 -10.60 24.22 -14.55
C LEU A 76 -12.10 24.39 -14.69
N PHE A 77 -12.58 25.61 -14.96
CA PHE A 77 -14.01 25.88 -15.08
C PHE A 77 -14.65 25.16 -16.26
N ARG A 78 -13.98 25.09 -17.41
CA ARG A 78 -14.48 24.32 -18.56
C ARG A 78 -14.58 22.84 -18.25
N SER A 79 -13.59 22.30 -17.54
CA SER A 79 -13.62 20.92 -17.10
C SER A 79 -14.72 20.68 -16.09
N PHE A 80 -14.81 21.51 -15.06
CA PHE A 80 -15.87 21.50 -14.07
C PHE A 80 -17.26 21.54 -14.71
N GLU A 81 -17.50 22.47 -15.64
CA GLU A 81 -18.78 22.59 -16.36
C GLU A 81 -19.08 21.34 -17.20
N ARG A 82 -18.07 20.80 -17.90
CA ARG A 82 -18.21 19.59 -18.70
C ARG A 82 -18.55 18.38 -17.83
N GLU A 83 -17.81 18.17 -16.75
CA GLU A 83 -18.04 17.04 -15.84
C GLU A 83 -19.36 17.18 -15.09
N LEU A 84 -19.77 18.40 -14.73
CA LEU A 84 -21.04 18.65 -14.04
C LEU A 84 -22.24 18.40 -14.97
N ALA A 85 -22.06 18.60 -16.28
CA ALA A 85 -23.07 18.29 -17.28
C ALA A 85 -23.28 16.77 -17.50
N ASP A 86 -22.46 15.91 -16.90
CA ASP A 86 -22.64 14.45 -16.97
C ASP A 86 -23.97 14.05 -16.30
N PRO A 87 -24.93 13.45 -17.02
CA PRO A 87 -26.20 12.99 -16.45
C PRO A 87 -26.03 11.84 -15.45
N ALA A 88 -24.91 11.10 -15.50
CA ALA A 88 -24.63 10.01 -14.57
C ALA A 88 -24.09 10.50 -13.22
N LEU A 89 -23.67 11.78 -13.12
CA LEU A 89 -23.16 12.36 -11.88
C LEU A 89 -24.29 12.49 -10.83
N ALA A 90 -24.15 11.77 -9.72
CA ALA A 90 -25.04 11.94 -8.58
C ALA A 90 -24.73 13.25 -7.85
N PRO A 91 -25.73 13.92 -7.23
CA PRO A 91 -25.49 15.08 -6.39
C PRO A 91 -24.44 14.82 -5.29
N GLU A 92 -24.48 13.66 -4.65
CA GLU A 92 -23.57 13.26 -3.56
C GLU A 92 -22.12 13.23 -4.03
N ASP A 93 -21.84 12.57 -5.16
CA ASP A 93 -20.49 12.50 -5.76
C ASP A 93 -19.90 13.89 -6.02
N PHE A 94 -20.77 14.83 -6.44
CA PHE A 94 -20.40 16.23 -6.63
C PHE A 94 -20.11 16.93 -5.30
N LEU A 95 -20.97 16.76 -4.30
CA LEU A 95 -20.83 17.39 -3.00
C LEU A 95 -19.58 16.89 -2.26
N ASP A 96 -19.23 15.61 -2.38
CA ASP A 96 -18.00 15.04 -1.79
C ASP A 96 -16.71 15.58 -2.38
N ALA A 97 -16.78 16.01 -3.64
CA ALA A 97 -15.68 16.68 -4.31
C ALA A 97 -15.52 18.15 -3.90
N LEU A 98 -16.57 18.80 -3.37
CA LEU A 98 -16.55 20.24 -3.08
C LEU A 98 -15.45 20.66 -2.09
N PRO A 99 -15.17 19.97 -0.97
CA PRO A 99 -14.06 20.34 -0.09
C PRO A 99 -12.72 20.48 -0.81
N ARG A 100 -12.44 19.56 -1.75
CA ARG A 100 -11.19 19.55 -2.53
C ARG A 100 -11.16 20.62 -3.62
N LEU A 101 -12.32 20.89 -4.24
CA LEU A 101 -12.43 21.88 -5.32
C LEU A 101 -12.63 23.32 -4.82
N ARG A 102 -13.18 23.51 -3.62
CA ARG A 102 -13.53 24.84 -3.07
C ARG A 102 -12.37 25.85 -3.08
N PRO A 103 -11.12 25.51 -2.72
CA PRO A 103 -10.00 26.45 -2.82
C PRO A 103 -9.79 26.99 -4.24
N LEU A 104 -10.11 26.18 -5.26
CA LEU A 104 -9.96 26.53 -6.67
C LEU A 104 -11.19 27.26 -7.24
N LEU A 105 -12.36 27.08 -6.60
CA LEU A 105 -13.63 27.69 -7.00
C LEU A 105 -13.93 28.99 -6.22
N THR A 106 -13.07 29.35 -5.26
CA THR A 106 -13.24 30.54 -4.43
C THR A 106 -13.17 31.80 -5.28
N GLY A 107 -14.23 32.63 -5.23
CA GLY A 107 -14.37 33.85 -6.04
C GLY A 107 -15.34 33.69 -7.22
N GLU A 108 -15.71 32.46 -7.57
CA GLU A 108 -16.60 32.14 -8.69
C GLU A 108 -17.94 31.56 -8.20
N THR A 109 -18.29 31.81 -6.94
CA THR A 109 -19.48 31.28 -6.25
C THR A 109 -20.76 31.47 -7.06
N VAL A 110 -20.95 32.65 -7.67
CA VAL A 110 -22.15 32.96 -8.48
C VAL A 110 -22.21 32.07 -9.73
N ARG A 111 -21.07 31.90 -10.41
CA ARG A 111 -20.96 31.06 -11.61
C ARG A 111 -21.19 29.59 -11.26
N VAL A 112 -20.52 29.09 -10.23
CA VAL A 112 -20.68 27.71 -9.76
C VAL A 112 -22.14 27.44 -9.34
N SER A 113 -22.73 28.33 -8.53
CA SER A 113 -24.12 28.19 -8.10
C SER A 113 -25.10 28.12 -9.26
N ALA A 114 -24.93 28.97 -10.28
CA ALA A 114 -25.78 28.95 -11.47
C ALA A 114 -25.65 27.63 -12.25
N LEU A 115 -24.43 27.09 -12.39
CA LEU A 115 -24.19 25.81 -13.06
C LEU A 115 -24.82 24.64 -12.28
N VAL A 116 -24.64 24.61 -10.95
CA VAL A 116 -25.22 23.58 -10.07
C VAL A 116 -26.75 23.65 -10.07
N ALA A 117 -27.32 24.85 -10.00
CA ALA A 117 -28.77 25.05 -10.05
C ALA A 117 -29.38 24.57 -11.37
N LYS A 118 -28.64 24.69 -12.48
CA LYS A 118 -29.05 24.18 -13.80
C LYS A 118 -29.01 22.66 -13.87
N ARG A 119 -28.05 22.02 -13.19
CA ARG A 119 -27.84 20.56 -13.25
C ARG A 119 -28.71 19.77 -12.27
N PHE A 120 -28.86 20.26 -11.05
CA PHE A 120 -29.60 19.58 -9.99
C PHE A 120 -30.91 20.31 -9.71
N THR A 121 -30.96 21.07 -8.61
CA THR A 121 -32.12 21.91 -8.28
C THR A 121 -31.66 23.32 -7.89
N PRO A 122 -32.52 24.34 -8.03
CA PRO A 122 -32.21 25.68 -7.53
C PRO A 122 -31.88 25.70 -6.03
N ALA A 123 -32.52 24.84 -5.24
CA ALA A 123 -32.24 24.71 -3.81
C ALA A 123 -30.81 24.18 -3.58
N THR A 124 -30.41 23.11 -4.27
CA THR A 124 -29.04 22.57 -4.21
C THR A 124 -28.02 23.62 -4.65
N GLY A 125 -28.28 24.36 -5.73
CA GLY A 125 -27.41 25.44 -6.20
C GLY A 125 -27.24 26.56 -5.17
N ALA A 126 -28.31 26.91 -4.43
CA ALA A 126 -28.25 27.89 -3.35
C ALA A 126 -27.42 27.38 -2.15
N LEU A 127 -27.64 26.12 -1.73
CA LEU A 127 -26.88 25.53 -0.63
C LEU A 127 -25.37 25.44 -0.95
N VAL A 128 -25.02 25.08 -2.19
CA VAL A 128 -23.62 25.04 -2.64
C VAL A 128 -23.00 26.43 -2.67
N ALA A 129 -23.76 27.45 -3.08
CA ALA A 129 -23.30 28.84 -3.01
C ALA A 129 -22.96 29.23 -1.56
N ASP A 130 -23.84 28.88 -0.62
CA ASP A 130 -23.64 29.15 0.80
C ASP A 130 -22.44 28.38 1.35
N PHE A 131 -22.26 27.11 0.99
CA PHE A 131 -21.10 26.31 1.38
C PHE A 131 -19.77 26.93 0.92
N LEU A 132 -19.70 27.34 -0.35
CA LEU A 132 -18.49 27.99 -0.89
C LEU A 132 -18.17 29.33 -0.21
N LEU A 133 -19.15 29.98 0.44
CA LEU A 133 -18.96 31.24 1.15
C LEU A 133 -18.56 31.05 2.63
N LEU A 134 -18.62 29.84 3.19
CA LEU A 134 -18.34 29.59 4.61
C LEU A 134 -16.92 29.98 5.04
N ASP A 135 -15.96 29.93 4.12
CA ASP A 135 -14.57 30.34 4.34
C ASP A 135 -14.22 31.66 3.64
N SER A 136 -15.22 32.46 3.27
CA SER A 136 -14.99 33.78 2.71
C SER A 136 -14.17 34.64 3.68
N PRO A 137 -13.15 35.38 3.21
CA PRO A 137 -12.42 36.33 4.04
C PRO A 137 -13.33 37.46 4.59
N HIS A 138 -14.52 37.63 4.00
CA HIS A 138 -15.55 38.53 4.50
C HIS A 138 -16.40 37.84 5.57
N THR A 139 -16.07 38.08 6.83
CA THR A 139 -16.72 37.45 7.99
C THR A 139 -18.24 37.55 7.99
N THR A 140 -18.81 38.68 7.56
CA THR A 140 -20.27 38.86 7.44
C THR A 140 -20.90 37.95 6.37
N ALA A 141 -20.23 37.75 5.23
CA ALA A 141 -20.74 36.88 4.17
C ALA A 141 -20.73 35.42 4.62
N ALA A 142 -19.63 34.99 5.26
CA ALA A 142 -19.49 33.66 5.84
C ALA A 142 -20.53 33.39 6.93
N SER A 143 -20.75 34.33 7.87
CA SER A 143 -21.74 34.17 8.94
C SER A 143 -23.17 34.09 8.38
N THR A 144 -23.51 34.93 7.40
CA THR A 144 -24.84 34.92 6.79
C THR A 144 -25.09 33.65 5.98
N ALA A 145 -24.06 33.15 5.26
CA ALA A 145 -24.15 31.89 4.53
C ALA A 145 -24.34 30.70 5.49
N ARG A 146 -23.62 30.69 6.62
CA ARG A 146 -23.80 29.69 7.67
C ARG A 146 -25.21 29.72 8.26
N GLU A 147 -25.72 30.90 8.61
CA GLU A 147 -27.07 31.05 9.15
C GLU A 147 -28.13 30.50 8.17
N ARG A 148 -28.01 30.80 6.87
CA ARG A 148 -28.92 30.25 5.84
C ARG A 148 -28.86 28.72 5.72
N LEU A 149 -27.67 28.14 5.82
CA LEU A 149 -27.50 26.68 5.83
C LEU A 149 -28.13 26.06 7.08
N GLU A 150 -27.89 26.63 8.27
CA GLU A 150 -28.47 26.16 9.53
C GLU A 150 -30.00 26.28 9.54
N ILE A 151 -30.57 27.37 9.01
CA ILE A 151 -32.01 27.51 8.80
C ILE A 151 -32.52 26.41 7.87
N SER A 152 -31.84 26.16 6.75
CA SER A 152 -32.25 25.13 5.80
C SER A 152 -32.19 23.71 6.39
N ALA A 153 -31.20 23.45 7.24
CA ALA A 153 -30.97 22.19 7.93
C ALA A 153 -32.00 21.90 9.04
N THR A 154 -32.64 22.93 9.60
CA THR A 154 -33.60 22.84 10.72
C THR A 154 -35.07 22.90 10.30
N ARG A 155 -35.37 23.02 8.99
CA ARG A 155 -36.74 22.94 8.47
C ARG A 155 -37.36 21.56 8.69
N GLU A 156 -38.69 21.48 8.65
CA GLU A 156 -39.43 20.21 8.71
C GLU A 156 -40.25 20.01 7.40
N PRO A 157 -39.85 19.05 6.53
CA PRO A 157 -38.58 18.32 6.55
C PRO A 157 -37.38 19.24 6.21
N PRO A 158 -36.15 18.87 6.60
CA PRO A 158 -34.94 19.62 6.23
C PRO A 158 -34.80 19.73 4.71
N VAL A 159 -34.18 20.81 4.23
CA VAL A 159 -33.83 20.90 2.81
C VAL A 159 -32.76 19.84 2.52
N PRO A 160 -32.93 18.97 1.50
CA PRO A 160 -31.94 17.95 1.16
C PRO A 160 -30.53 18.52 1.02
N PHE A 161 -29.54 17.82 1.57
CA PHE A 161 -28.11 18.16 1.61
C PHE A 161 -27.71 19.35 2.50
N ALA A 162 -28.66 20.03 3.16
CA ALA A 162 -28.30 21.15 4.04
C ALA A 162 -27.50 20.68 5.26
N ASN A 163 -27.91 19.58 5.89
CA ASN A 163 -27.13 18.99 6.98
C ASN A 163 -25.85 18.35 6.43
N TYR A 164 -25.89 17.72 5.25
CA TYR A 164 -24.69 17.17 4.60
C TYR A 164 -23.56 18.19 4.45
N LEU A 165 -23.85 19.37 3.89
CA LEU A 165 -22.87 20.43 3.66
C LEU A 165 -22.32 21.03 4.96
N LEU A 166 -23.17 21.18 5.99
CA LEU A 166 -22.73 21.56 7.33
C LEU A 166 -21.81 20.50 7.94
N GLY A 167 -22.11 19.22 7.71
CA GLY A 167 -21.26 18.09 8.11
C GLY A 167 -19.89 18.12 7.45
N LEU A 168 -19.83 18.32 6.13
CA LEU A 168 -18.57 18.45 5.38
C LEU A 168 -17.75 19.63 5.91
N HIS A 169 -18.37 20.79 6.12
CA HIS A 169 -17.67 21.96 6.64
C HIS A 169 -17.13 21.73 8.07
N ALA A 170 -17.93 21.13 8.95
CA ALA A 170 -17.49 20.79 10.30
C ALA A 170 -16.30 19.82 10.27
N ARG A 171 -16.31 18.84 9.37
CA ARG A 171 -15.20 17.90 9.17
C ARG A 171 -13.93 18.60 8.68
N GLU A 172 -14.03 19.54 7.74
CA GLU A 172 -12.89 20.36 7.28
C GLU A 172 -12.28 21.20 8.42
N LYS A 173 -13.10 21.65 9.37
CA LYS A 173 -12.65 22.35 10.58
C LYS A 173 -12.18 21.40 11.70
N ASN A 174 -12.14 20.09 11.42
CA ASN A 174 -11.82 19.03 12.38
C ASN A 174 -12.76 18.99 13.60
N ASP A 175 -13.98 19.56 13.50
CA ASP A 175 -15.05 19.39 14.49
C ASP A 175 -15.88 18.15 14.14
N LEU A 176 -15.22 17.00 14.26
CA LEU A 176 -15.76 15.68 13.95
C LEU A 176 -17.04 15.35 14.75
N PRO A 177 -17.18 15.73 16.04
CA PRO A 177 -18.45 15.57 16.75
C PRO A 177 -19.60 16.36 16.14
N ALA A 178 -19.38 17.60 15.70
CA ALA A 178 -20.41 18.36 15.01
C ALA A 178 -20.73 17.77 13.64
N ALA A 179 -19.70 17.36 12.90
CA ALA A 179 -19.86 16.71 11.60
C ALA A 179 -20.78 15.48 11.72
N ALA A 180 -20.50 14.58 12.67
CA ALA A 180 -21.32 13.41 12.94
C ALA A 180 -22.79 13.77 13.21
N ARG A 181 -23.07 14.78 14.04
CA ARG A 181 -24.45 15.20 14.34
C ARG A 181 -25.21 15.62 13.08
N TYR A 182 -24.59 16.40 12.22
CA TYR A 182 -25.21 16.83 10.97
C TYR A 182 -25.41 15.66 10.00
N PHE A 183 -24.41 14.81 9.84
CA PHE A 183 -24.52 13.63 8.98
C PHE A 183 -25.60 12.63 9.47
N ILE A 184 -25.74 12.44 10.79
CA ILE A 184 -26.84 11.64 11.36
C ILE A 184 -28.20 12.28 11.06
N ALA A 185 -28.31 13.61 11.17
CA ALA A 185 -29.55 14.30 10.87
C ALA A 185 -29.96 14.15 9.39
N GLU A 186 -29.01 14.26 8.46
CA GLU A 186 -29.23 14.01 7.03
C GLU A 186 -29.56 12.54 6.75
N GLY A 187 -28.84 11.61 7.39
CA GLY A 187 -28.96 10.15 7.21
C GLY A 187 -30.32 9.55 7.58
N ARG A 188 -31.19 10.32 8.24
CA ARG A 188 -32.61 9.98 8.49
C ARG A 188 -33.43 9.91 7.20
N SER A 189 -33.02 10.62 6.15
CA SER A 189 -33.61 10.46 4.82
C SER A 189 -33.28 9.07 4.27
N PRO A 190 -34.24 8.31 3.70
CA PRO A 190 -33.98 6.98 3.14
C PRO A 190 -32.87 6.96 2.09
N GLU A 191 -32.75 8.01 1.28
CA GLU A 191 -31.84 8.11 0.14
C GLU A 191 -30.43 8.58 0.53
N ALA A 192 -30.22 9.09 1.76
CA ALA A 192 -28.97 9.72 2.18
C ALA A 192 -27.88 8.71 2.60
N HIS A 193 -27.51 7.79 1.69
CA HIS A 193 -26.50 6.75 1.96
C HIS A 193 -25.13 7.32 2.32
N ALA A 194 -24.59 8.24 1.51
CA ALA A 194 -23.29 8.86 1.76
C ALA A 194 -23.23 9.59 3.12
N ALA A 195 -24.35 10.20 3.54
CA ALA A 195 -24.44 10.84 4.85
C ALA A 195 -24.30 9.82 5.99
N ARG A 196 -24.83 8.61 5.84
CA ARG A 196 -24.70 7.56 6.86
C ARG A 196 -23.26 7.08 6.98
N ASP A 197 -22.57 6.92 5.86
CA ASP A 197 -21.16 6.52 5.84
C ASP A 197 -20.29 7.61 6.50
N HIS A 198 -20.53 8.89 6.16
CA HIS A 198 -19.85 10.00 6.80
C HIS A 198 -20.16 10.15 8.29
N ALA A 199 -21.38 9.82 8.73
CA ALA A 199 -21.72 9.81 10.14
C ALA A 199 -20.90 8.75 10.90
N ILE A 200 -20.83 7.52 10.37
CA ILE A 200 -20.02 6.43 10.94
C ILE A 200 -18.55 6.85 11.02
N GLN A 201 -17.98 7.32 9.90
CA GLN A 201 -16.57 7.73 9.86
C GLN A 201 -16.28 8.88 10.82
N SER A 202 -17.16 9.88 10.92
CA SER A 202 -16.96 11.01 11.83
C SER A 202 -17.01 10.58 13.30
N LEU A 203 -17.81 9.56 13.64
CA LEU A 203 -17.85 8.99 14.99
C LEU A 203 -16.60 8.15 15.29
N LEU A 204 -16.11 7.38 14.32
CA LEU A 204 -14.84 6.64 14.43
C LEU A 204 -13.66 7.60 14.60
N ASP A 205 -13.51 8.57 13.70
CA ASP A 205 -12.42 9.57 13.72
C ASP A 205 -12.41 10.39 15.03
N SER A 206 -13.58 10.59 15.66
CA SER A 206 -13.71 11.31 16.93
C SER A 206 -13.71 10.41 18.18
N ASN A 207 -13.47 9.11 18.03
CA ASN A 207 -13.49 8.13 19.12
C ASN A 207 -14.81 8.11 19.92
N GLN A 208 -15.94 8.45 19.29
CA GLN A 208 -17.27 8.46 19.90
C GLN A 208 -17.97 7.10 19.80
N PHE A 209 -17.28 6.04 20.25
CA PHE A 209 -17.73 4.66 20.10
C PHE A 209 -19.10 4.37 20.73
N THR A 210 -19.43 5.02 21.86
CA THR A 210 -20.76 4.89 22.48
C THR A 210 -21.88 5.40 21.58
N ALA A 211 -21.66 6.53 20.90
CA ALA A 211 -22.64 7.07 19.96
C ALA A 211 -22.73 6.20 18.69
N LEU A 212 -21.60 5.67 18.21
CA LEU A 212 -21.58 4.74 17.09
C LEU A 212 -22.36 3.46 17.36
N GLU A 213 -22.20 2.89 18.56
CA GLU A 213 -22.97 1.71 18.99
C GLU A 213 -24.47 1.96 19.04
N ALA A 214 -24.88 3.15 19.49
CA ALA A 214 -26.29 3.53 19.49
C ALA A 214 -26.80 3.68 18.04
N LEU A 215 -26.02 4.33 17.18
CA LEU A 215 -26.36 4.58 15.79
C LEU A 215 -26.52 3.29 14.98
N VAL A 216 -25.61 2.33 15.14
CA VAL A 216 -25.62 1.05 14.38
C VAL A 216 -26.79 0.14 14.77
N ARG A 217 -27.44 0.39 15.91
CA ARG A 217 -28.70 -0.30 16.28
C ARG A 217 -29.90 0.22 15.48
N GLU A 218 -29.79 1.38 14.84
CA GLU A 218 -30.82 1.88 13.95
C GLU A 218 -30.82 1.08 12.64
N PRO A 219 -31.99 0.62 12.14
CA PRO A 219 -32.07 -0.22 10.95
C PRO A 219 -31.42 0.39 9.69
N ALA A 220 -31.38 1.73 9.59
CA ALA A 220 -30.79 2.44 8.45
C ALA A 220 -29.25 2.33 8.41
N TYR A 221 -28.62 2.03 9.54
CA TYR A 221 -27.17 1.88 9.71
C TYR A 221 -26.74 0.43 9.92
N ALA A 222 -27.72 -0.47 10.12
CA ALA A 222 -27.46 -1.89 10.29
C ALA A 222 -26.80 -2.46 9.02
N GLY A 223 -25.56 -2.92 9.15
CA GLY A 223 -24.79 -3.50 8.05
C GLY A 223 -23.97 -2.50 7.23
N LEU A 224 -23.90 -1.22 7.64
CA LEU A 224 -22.98 -0.26 7.04
C LEU A 224 -21.56 -0.35 7.60
N LEU A 225 -21.39 -0.95 8.78
CA LEU A 225 -20.06 -1.15 9.35
C LEU A 225 -19.25 -2.13 8.50
N THR A 226 -18.07 -1.69 8.11
CA THR A 226 -17.05 -2.51 7.48
C THR A 226 -16.39 -3.43 8.52
N PRO A 227 -15.67 -4.48 8.08
CA PRO A 227 -14.84 -5.27 8.99
C PRO A 227 -13.79 -4.45 9.76
N TYR A 228 -13.30 -3.35 9.18
CA TYR A 228 -12.40 -2.41 9.85
C TYR A 228 -13.08 -1.66 10.99
N ASP A 229 -14.27 -1.12 10.75
CA ASP A 229 -15.02 -0.40 11.79
C ASP A 229 -15.35 -1.32 12.98
N HIS A 230 -15.61 -2.60 12.70
CA HIS A 230 -15.79 -3.62 13.72
C HIS A 230 -14.52 -3.91 14.52
N LEU A 231 -13.35 -3.87 13.88
CA LEU A 231 -12.05 -4.00 14.55
C LEU A 231 -11.78 -2.78 15.43
N ASP A 232 -11.98 -1.56 14.93
CA ASP A 232 -11.77 -0.32 15.70
C ASP A 232 -12.66 -0.27 16.95
N LEU A 233 -13.93 -0.65 16.82
CA LEU A 233 -14.84 -0.80 17.95
C LEU A 233 -14.35 -1.83 18.98
N ALA A 234 -13.77 -2.95 18.52
CA ALA A 234 -13.23 -3.98 19.41
C ALA A 234 -11.95 -3.50 20.13
N VAL A 235 -11.08 -2.79 19.41
CA VAL A 235 -9.85 -2.19 19.95
C VAL A 235 -10.17 -1.15 21.01
N ALA A 236 -11.10 -0.23 20.73
CA ALA A 236 -11.53 0.81 21.65
C ALA A 236 -12.12 0.27 22.97
N ARG A 237 -12.75 -0.91 22.92
CA ARG A 237 -13.28 -1.60 24.10
C ARG A 237 -12.26 -2.51 24.79
N HIS A 238 -11.08 -2.69 24.20
CA HIS A 238 -10.10 -3.70 24.57
C HIS A 238 -10.69 -5.13 24.62
N ASP A 239 -11.64 -5.44 23.73
CA ASP A 239 -12.32 -6.74 23.64
C ASP A 239 -11.48 -7.70 22.77
N TRP A 240 -10.45 -8.31 23.36
CA TRP A 240 -9.54 -9.24 22.68
C TRP A 240 -10.22 -10.38 21.91
N PRO A 241 -11.24 -11.08 22.47
CA PRO A 241 -12.00 -12.06 21.71
C PRO A 241 -12.64 -11.46 20.44
N ALA A 242 -13.18 -10.25 20.51
CA ALA A 242 -13.71 -9.57 19.34
C ALA A 242 -12.60 -9.18 18.35
N ILE A 243 -11.48 -8.59 18.82
CA ILE A 243 -10.31 -8.23 17.99
C ILE A 243 -9.83 -9.44 17.19
N LEU A 244 -9.57 -10.58 17.85
CA LEU A 244 -9.07 -11.79 17.19
C LEU A 244 -10.07 -12.37 16.17
N ARG A 245 -11.37 -12.16 16.38
CA ARG A 245 -12.42 -12.61 15.48
C ARG A 245 -12.59 -11.70 14.26
N THR A 246 -12.46 -10.38 14.43
CA THR A 246 -12.69 -9.39 13.36
C THR A 246 -11.45 -9.15 12.52
N LEU A 247 -10.26 -9.26 13.11
CA LEU A 247 -8.99 -8.97 12.45
C LEU A 247 -8.80 -9.70 11.10
N PRO A 248 -9.09 -11.01 10.95
CA PRO A 248 -8.99 -11.66 9.64
C PRO A 248 -9.91 -11.05 8.59
N ALA A 249 -11.15 -10.75 8.94
CA ALA A 249 -12.08 -10.15 8.01
C ALA A 249 -11.65 -8.74 7.60
N ALA A 250 -11.15 -7.93 8.55
CA ALA A 250 -10.57 -6.63 8.27
C ALA A 250 -9.40 -6.76 7.29
N GLN A 251 -8.41 -7.59 7.64
CA GLN A 251 -7.23 -7.78 6.83
C GLN A 251 -7.52 -8.31 5.42
N PHE A 252 -8.48 -9.22 5.24
CA PHE A 252 -8.84 -9.69 3.90
C PHE A 252 -9.65 -8.67 3.09
N ALA A 253 -10.36 -7.74 3.75
CA ALA A 253 -11.16 -6.73 3.06
C ALA A 253 -10.30 -5.73 2.27
N THR A 254 -9.05 -5.44 2.69
CA THR A 254 -8.11 -4.61 1.91
C THR A 254 -7.54 -5.28 0.67
N HIS A 255 -7.64 -6.61 0.55
CA HIS A 255 -7.03 -7.36 -0.54
C HIS A 255 -7.97 -7.61 -1.74
N LEU A 256 -9.18 -7.03 -1.76
CA LEU A 256 -10.15 -7.28 -2.84
C LEU A 256 -9.90 -6.47 -4.13
N ASP A 257 -8.90 -5.59 -4.13
CA ASP A 257 -8.59 -4.68 -5.24
C ASP A 257 -7.42 -5.19 -6.13
N GLY A 258 -7.17 -4.46 -7.24
CA GLY A 258 -6.08 -4.75 -8.20
C GLY A 258 -4.70 -4.92 -7.56
N ALA A 259 -4.48 -4.34 -6.38
CA ALA A 259 -3.28 -4.49 -5.57
C ALA A 259 -2.95 -5.96 -5.24
N LEU A 260 -3.94 -6.82 -4.99
CA LEU A 260 -3.68 -8.24 -4.70
C LEU A 260 -3.02 -8.95 -5.87
N ALA A 261 -3.45 -8.66 -7.10
CA ALA A 261 -2.86 -9.28 -8.29
C ALA A 261 -1.38 -8.89 -8.42
N LEU A 262 -1.06 -7.61 -8.23
CA LEU A 262 0.32 -7.11 -8.28
C LEU A 262 1.19 -7.71 -7.17
N THR A 263 0.65 -7.79 -5.95
CA THR A 263 1.28 -8.42 -4.80
C THR A 263 1.56 -9.90 -5.03
N LEU A 264 0.62 -10.64 -5.60
CA LEU A 264 0.80 -12.06 -5.94
C LEU A 264 1.85 -12.25 -7.04
N VAL A 265 1.85 -11.41 -8.09
CA VAL A 265 2.89 -11.48 -9.14
C VAL A 265 4.28 -11.23 -8.55
N THR A 266 4.40 -10.21 -7.69
CA THR A 266 5.61 -9.86 -6.95
C THR A 266 6.07 -11.03 -6.06
N GLY A 267 5.15 -11.63 -5.32
CA GLY A 267 5.42 -12.80 -4.49
C GLY A 267 5.88 -14.02 -5.27
N ILE A 268 5.21 -14.34 -6.38
CA ILE A 268 5.56 -15.44 -7.28
C ILE A 268 6.94 -15.21 -7.91
N ALA A 269 7.24 -13.99 -8.34
CA ALA A 269 8.52 -13.62 -8.92
C ALA A 269 9.67 -13.83 -7.92
N TRP A 270 9.51 -13.40 -6.67
CA TRP A 270 10.49 -13.68 -5.61
C TRP A 270 10.57 -15.16 -5.26
N ALA A 271 9.45 -15.87 -5.13
CA ALA A 271 9.45 -17.31 -4.85
C ALA A 271 10.20 -18.08 -5.94
N PHE A 272 9.96 -17.74 -7.21
CA PHE A 272 10.68 -18.30 -8.35
C PHE A 272 12.18 -18.04 -8.26
N PHE A 273 12.59 -16.81 -7.96
CA PHE A 273 13.99 -16.46 -7.77
C PHE A 273 14.61 -17.22 -6.58
N LEU A 274 13.93 -17.27 -5.44
CA LEU A 274 14.42 -17.96 -4.23
C LEU A 274 14.61 -19.45 -4.44
N PHE A 275 13.71 -20.12 -5.17
CA PHE A 275 13.93 -21.53 -5.53
C PHE A 275 15.16 -21.72 -6.41
N HIS A 276 15.48 -20.76 -7.29
CA HIS A 276 16.71 -20.80 -8.07
C HIS A 276 17.95 -20.54 -7.21
N LEU A 277 17.84 -19.57 -6.29
CA LEU A 277 18.88 -19.19 -5.35
C LEU A 277 19.24 -20.33 -4.39
N GLY A 278 18.23 -21.02 -3.86
CA GLY A 278 18.38 -22.18 -2.97
C GLY A 278 18.60 -23.52 -3.69
N GLU A 279 18.81 -23.52 -5.01
CA GLU A 279 19.10 -24.72 -5.83
C GLU A 279 18.02 -25.83 -5.74
N ASN A 280 16.76 -25.46 -5.47
CA ASN A 280 15.67 -26.43 -5.35
C ASN A 280 15.12 -26.85 -6.72
N ARG A 281 15.57 -28.00 -7.23
CA ARG A 281 15.26 -28.47 -8.60
C ARG A 281 13.92 -29.16 -8.78
N ARG A 282 13.37 -29.75 -7.72
CA ARG A 282 12.19 -30.62 -7.80
C ARG A 282 10.99 -29.85 -7.27
N ALA A 283 10.08 -29.46 -8.16
CA ALA A 283 8.84 -28.78 -7.79
C ALA A 283 7.98 -29.57 -6.79
N LEU A 284 8.12 -30.90 -6.74
CA LEU A 284 7.40 -31.79 -5.81
C LEU A 284 8.33 -32.38 -4.73
N SER A 285 9.29 -31.59 -4.23
CA SER A 285 10.13 -31.98 -3.09
C SER A 285 9.49 -31.64 -1.74
N ALA A 286 9.91 -32.34 -0.68
CA ALA A 286 9.58 -31.96 0.69
C ALA A 286 10.02 -30.51 1.01
N THR A 287 11.18 -30.09 0.51
CA THR A 287 11.66 -28.70 0.60
C THR A 287 10.67 -27.72 -0.01
N THR A 288 10.13 -28.03 -1.20
CA THR A 288 9.11 -27.18 -1.83
C THR A 288 7.86 -27.08 -0.97
N ALA A 289 7.38 -28.22 -0.43
CA ALA A 289 6.23 -28.21 0.46
C ALA A 289 6.49 -27.38 1.73
N LEU A 290 7.69 -27.48 2.33
CA LEU A 290 8.08 -26.66 3.48
C LEU A 290 8.16 -25.17 3.13
N CYS A 291 8.73 -24.81 1.97
CA CYS A 291 8.80 -23.42 1.51
C CYS A 291 7.40 -22.84 1.24
N LEU A 292 6.49 -23.60 0.61
CA LEU A 292 5.12 -23.16 0.37
C LEU A 292 4.33 -23.05 1.69
N THR A 293 4.55 -23.96 2.63
CA THR A 293 3.97 -23.86 3.97
C THR A 293 4.50 -22.63 4.70
N ALA A 294 5.80 -22.38 4.63
CA ALA A 294 6.43 -21.20 5.18
C ALA A 294 5.93 -19.90 4.55
N LEU A 295 5.65 -19.88 3.24
CA LEU A 295 5.03 -18.73 2.59
C LEU A 295 3.70 -18.37 3.25
N VAL A 296 2.84 -19.37 3.46
CA VAL A 296 1.53 -19.18 4.10
C VAL A 296 1.71 -18.76 5.55
N LEU A 297 2.60 -19.41 6.32
CA LEU A 297 2.87 -19.05 7.71
C LEU A 297 3.48 -17.65 7.84
N GLY A 298 4.26 -17.22 6.84
CA GLY A 298 4.78 -15.86 6.72
C GLY A 298 3.68 -14.83 6.57
N ALA A 299 2.75 -15.05 5.63
CA ALA A 299 1.58 -14.19 5.48
C ALA A 299 0.72 -14.19 6.75
N LEU A 300 0.52 -15.36 7.38
CA LEU A 300 -0.20 -15.46 8.65
C LEU A 300 0.55 -14.82 9.83
N SER A 301 1.84 -14.53 9.72
CA SER A 301 2.60 -13.89 10.79
C SER A 301 2.31 -12.38 10.92
N THR A 302 1.58 -11.78 9.97
CA THR A 302 1.10 -10.40 10.11
C THR A 302 -0.05 -10.28 11.12
N PHE A 303 -0.80 -11.36 11.39
CA PHE A 303 -1.82 -11.39 12.44
C PHE A 303 -1.27 -11.10 13.85
N PRO A 304 -0.30 -11.87 14.37
CA PRO A 304 0.30 -11.55 15.67
C PRO A 304 1.07 -10.23 15.65
N THR A 305 1.62 -9.81 14.50
CA THR A 305 2.20 -8.47 14.35
C THR A 305 1.17 -7.37 14.60
N ILE A 306 -0.01 -7.44 13.98
CA ILE A 306 -1.08 -6.46 14.17
C ILE A 306 -1.61 -6.51 15.61
N CYS A 307 -1.77 -7.70 16.19
CA CYS A 307 -2.14 -7.83 17.60
C CYS A 307 -1.11 -7.17 18.53
N ALA A 308 0.18 -7.36 18.25
CA ALA A 308 1.25 -6.73 19.00
C ALA A 308 1.28 -5.20 18.79
N ALA A 309 0.98 -4.73 17.58
CA ALA A 309 0.83 -3.30 17.28
C ALA A 309 -0.31 -2.68 18.09
N ILE A 310 -1.51 -3.26 18.05
CA ILE A 310 -2.67 -2.84 18.86
C ILE A 310 -2.31 -2.79 20.35
N TRP A 311 -1.64 -3.83 20.85
CA TRP A 311 -1.23 -3.86 22.25
C TRP A 311 -0.22 -2.74 22.60
N GLN A 312 0.78 -2.51 21.75
CA GLN A 312 1.80 -1.48 21.96
C GLN A 312 1.22 -0.07 21.83
N GLU A 313 0.47 0.19 20.77
CA GLU A 313 0.04 1.53 20.37
C GLU A 313 -1.20 1.95 21.17
N ASP A 314 -2.26 1.13 21.17
CA ASP A 314 -3.53 1.49 21.79
C ASP A 314 -3.58 1.24 23.30
N MET A 315 -2.81 0.27 23.82
CA MET A 315 -2.85 -0.08 25.26
C MET A 315 -1.66 0.45 26.06
N LEU A 316 -0.46 0.45 25.48
CA LEU A 316 0.73 0.99 26.15
C LEU A 316 1.02 2.45 25.78
N GLY A 317 0.34 3.00 24.76
CA GLY A 317 0.59 4.36 24.26
C GLY A 317 1.95 4.52 23.57
N LEU A 318 2.55 3.43 23.11
CA LEU A 318 3.82 3.41 22.38
C LEU A 318 3.54 3.68 20.90
N GLY A 319 3.14 4.91 20.58
CA GLY A 319 2.87 5.34 19.21
C GLY A 319 4.07 6.02 18.54
N ALA A 320 3.96 6.22 17.22
CA ALA A 320 4.90 7.04 16.47
C ALA A 320 4.88 8.48 17.02
N ASN A 321 6.04 8.95 17.48
CA ASN A 321 6.23 10.32 17.96
C ASN A 321 6.71 11.20 16.80
N THR A 322 6.46 12.51 16.87
CA THR A 322 7.04 13.50 15.94
C THR A 322 8.53 13.75 16.20
N GLU A 323 9.02 13.44 17.41
CA GLU A 323 10.43 13.56 17.75
C GLU A 323 11.26 12.38 17.21
N SER A 324 12.41 12.69 16.62
CA SER A 324 13.24 11.76 15.86
C SER A 324 13.77 10.56 16.65
N LEU A 325 14.29 10.77 17.86
CA LEU A 325 14.84 9.67 18.65
C LEU A 325 13.75 8.72 19.17
N PRO A 326 12.65 9.21 19.79
CA PRO A 326 11.51 8.36 20.13
C PRO A 326 10.90 7.66 18.91
N TYR A 327 10.83 8.32 17.74
CA TYR A 327 10.36 7.71 16.51
C TYR A 327 11.25 6.54 16.06
N LEU A 328 12.58 6.73 16.03
CA LEU A 328 13.51 5.63 15.70
C LEU A 328 13.45 4.49 16.72
N ALA A 329 13.31 4.81 18.01
CA ALA A 329 13.13 3.81 19.05
C ALA A 329 11.84 3.00 18.87
N TYR A 330 10.75 3.65 18.47
CA TYR A 330 9.50 3.02 18.10
C TYR A 330 9.66 2.14 16.85
N GLN A 331 10.37 2.61 15.82
CA GLN A 331 10.60 1.81 14.61
C GLN A 331 11.45 0.56 14.87
N VAL A 332 12.44 0.64 15.78
CA VAL A 332 13.28 -0.51 16.15
C VAL A 332 12.58 -1.43 17.14
N GLY A 333 12.18 -0.91 18.31
CA GLY A 333 11.64 -1.69 19.42
C GLY A 333 10.14 -2.01 19.31
N GLY A 334 9.39 -1.20 18.57
CA GLY A 334 8.00 -1.46 18.21
C GLY A 334 7.92 -2.33 16.96
N VAL A 335 8.16 -1.71 15.80
CA VAL A 335 7.97 -2.33 14.47
C VAL A 335 8.96 -3.47 14.21
N GLY A 336 10.27 -3.20 14.21
CA GLY A 336 11.27 -4.21 13.90
C GLY A 336 11.20 -5.45 14.82
N LEU A 337 11.02 -5.22 16.13
CA LEU A 337 10.90 -6.30 17.11
C LEU A 337 9.65 -7.15 16.90
N ARG A 338 8.46 -6.53 16.85
CA ARG A 338 7.19 -7.27 16.80
C ARG A 338 7.08 -8.10 15.53
N GLU A 339 7.59 -7.57 14.43
CA GLU A 339 7.53 -8.26 13.14
C GLU A 339 8.51 -9.43 13.06
N GLU A 340 9.79 -9.22 13.37
CA GLU A 340 10.77 -10.31 13.30
C GLU A 340 10.46 -11.42 14.32
N LEU A 341 9.93 -11.05 15.50
CA LEU A 341 9.47 -12.03 16.49
C LEU A 341 8.27 -12.83 15.98
N SER A 342 7.27 -12.17 15.40
CA SER A 342 6.07 -12.83 14.86
C SER A 342 6.41 -13.81 13.73
N LYS A 343 7.31 -13.43 12.83
CA LYS A 343 7.82 -14.32 11.77
C LYS A 343 8.49 -15.57 12.37
N LEU A 344 9.34 -15.40 13.38
CA LEU A 344 9.98 -16.53 14.06
C LEU A 344 9.00 -17.41 14.84
N LEU A 345 7.99 -16.81 15.46
CA LEU A 345 6.90 -17.55 16.12
C LEU A 345 6.20 -18.49 15.13
N LEU A 346 5.94 -18.00 13.91
CA LEU A 346 5.29 -18.77 12.85
C LEU A 346 6.27 -19.72 12.11
N LEU A 347 7.58 -19.55 12.26
CA LEU A 347 8.57 -20.54 11.84
C LEU A 347 8.65 -21.75 12.79
N LEU A 348 8.35 -21.56 14.09
CA LEU A 348 8.50 -22.58 15.14
C LEU A 348 7.89 -23.95 14.79
N PRO A 349 6.68 -24.06 14.20
CA PRO A 349 6.10 -25.35 13.82
C PRO A 349 6.92 -26.12 12.77
N LEU A 350 7.74 -25.43 11.97
CA LEU A 350 8.59 -26.04 10.94
C LEU A 350 9.96 -26.48 11.47
N VAL A 351 10.39 -25.95 12.62
CA VAL A 351 11.72 -26.22 13.20
C VAL A 351 12.00 -27.72 13.42
N PRO A 352 11.08 -28.55 13.95
CA PRO A 352 11.35 -29.98 14.13
C PRO A 352 11.72 -30.69 12.81
N PHE A 353 11.06 -30.32 11.71
CA PHE A 353 11.35 -30.88 10.39
C PHE A 353 12.71 -30.41 9.88
N LEU A 354 13.02 -29.12 10.01
CA LEU A 354 14.31 -28.55 9.60
C LEU A 354 15.49 -29.14 10.38
N VAL A 355 15.34 -29.28 11.71
CA VAL A 355 16.35 -29.90 12.59
C VAL A 355 16.56 -31.36 12.22
N SER A 356 15.49 -32.12 11.97
CA SER A 356 15.59 -33.54 11.60
C SER A 356 16.30 -33.76 10.26
N ARG A 357 16.22 -32.79 9.35
CA ARG A 357 16.82 -32.86 8.01
C ARG A 357 18.27 -32.37 8.00
N GLY A 358 18.63 -31.47 8.91
CA GLY A 358 20.02 -31.03 9.10
C GLY A 358 20.63 -30.24 7.94
N ASP A 359 19.83 -29.81 6.96
CA ASP A 359 20.26 -29.01 5.82
C ASP A 359 20.09 -27.51 6.16
N GLU A 360 21.21 -26.81 6.39
CA GLU A 360 21.21 -25.39 6.70
C GLU A 360 20.79 -24.50 5.51
N ARG A 361 21.02 -24.94 4.27
CA ARG A 361 20.53 -24.23 3.08
C ARG A 361 19.01 -24.29 3.04
N GLU A 362 18.44 -25.46 3.32
CA GLU A 362 16.99 -25.63 3.42
C GLU A 362 16.40 -24.78 4.55
N ALA A 363 17.03 -24.75 5.73
CA ALA A 363 16.59 -23.90 6.84
C ALA A 363 16.61 -22.41 6.47
N LEU A 364 17.66 -21.92 5.81
CA LEU A 364 17.75 -20.55 5.30
C LEU A 364 16.63 -20.27 4.29
N LEU A 365 16.43 -21.17 3.32
CA LEU A 365 15.43 -21.02 2.26
C LEU A 365 14.01 -20.99 2.85
N VAL A 366 13.66 -21.94 3.71
CA VAL A 366 12.33 -22.01 4.35
C VAL A 366 12.07 -20.76 5.20
N ALA A 367 13.06 -20.29 5.97
CA ALA A 367 12.94 -19.04 6.71
C ALA A 367 12.78 -17.80 5.80
N SER A 368 13.50 -17.76 4.67
CA SER A 368 13.31 -16.71 3.66
C SER A 368 11.90 -16.71 3.05
N PHE A 369 11.26 -17.87 2.93
CA PHE A 369 9.85 -17.95 2.50
C PHE A 369 8.86 -17.44 3.56
N ILE A 370 9.17 -17.55 4.87
CA ILE A 370 8.40 -16.85 5.93
C ILE A 370 8.50 -15.33 5.69
N GLY A 371 9.72 -14.82 5.49
CA GLY A 371 9.94 -13.39 5.19
C GLY A 371 9.22 -12.93 3.93
N LEU A 372 9.24 -13.73 2.86
CA LEU A 372 8.49 -13.46 1.63
C LEU A 372 6.98 -13.43 1.87
N GLY A 373 6.45 -14.39 2.63
CA GLY A 373 5.01 -14.45 2.93
C GLY A 373 4.54 -13.21 3.68
N PHE A 374 5.31 -12.78 4.68
CA PHE A 374 5.04 -11.55 5.41
C PHE A 374 5.06 -10.33 4.48
N ALA A 375 6.10 -10.23 3.64
CA ALA A 375 6.27 -9.09 2.75
C ALA A 375 5.20 -9.00 1.66
N ILE A 376 4.67 -10.13 1.18
CA ILE A 376 3.51 -10.18 0.29
C ILE A 376 2.33 -9.49 0.98
N GLU A 377 2.01 -9.89 2.21
CA GLU A 377 0.83 -9.36 2.90
C GLU A 377 1.00 -7.87 3.23
N GLU A 378 2.12 -7.48 3.82
CA GLU A 378 2.38 -6.10 4.22
C GLU A 378 2.43 -5.13 3.03
N ASN A 379 3.07 -5.52 1.93
CA ASN A 379 3.21 -4.64 0.76
C ASN A 379 1.92 -4.49 -0.03
N GLY A 380 0.92 -5.36 0.18
CA GLY A 380 -0.41 -5.19 -0.41
C GLY A 380 -1.04 -3.85 -0.06
N GLY A 381 -0.93 -3.40 1.20
CA GLY A 381 -1.44 -2.09 1.63
C GLY A 381 -0.72 -0.92 0.96
N TYR A 382 0.60 -1.02 0.76
CA TYR A 382 1.37 0.02 0.07
C TYR A 382 1.01 0.10 -1.42
N PHE A 383 0.78 -1.02 -2.08
CA PHE A 383 0.38 -1.03 -3.50
C PHE A 383 -1.02 -0.46 -3.66
N LEU A 384 -1.93 -0.73 -2.72
CA LEU A 384 -3.24 -0.10 -2.71
C LEU A 384 -3.14 1.43 -2.60
N ASN A 385 -2.36 1.92 -1.63
CA ASN A 385 -2.23 3.36 -1.35
C ASN A 385 -1.46 4.13 -2.44
N SER A 386 -0.51 3.50 -3.12
CA SER A 386 0.28 4.11 -4.20
C SER A 386 -0.25 3.80 -5.60
N HIS A 387 -1.39 3.09 -5.70
CA HIS A 387 -1.89 2.50 -6.95
C HIS A 387 -0.83 1.67 -7.69
N GLY A 388 0.06 0.99 -6.96
CA GLY A 388 1.12 0.15 -7.51
C GLY A 388 2.36 0.91 -8.02
N ILE A 389 2.41 2.24 -7.93
CA ILE A 389 3.59 3.03 -8.36
C ILE A 389 4.83 2.61 -7.57
N ASP A 390 4.70 2.37 -6.26
CA ASP A 390 5.84 2.01 -5.39
C ASP A 390 6.31 0.56 -5.57
N ALA A 391 5.60 -0.25 -6.36
CA ALA A 391 5.83 -1.68 -6.42
C ALA A 391 7.21 -2.10 -6.95
N PRO A 392 7.81 -1.47 -7.97
CA PRO A 392 9.16 -1.83 -8.41
C PRO A 392 10.22 -1.60 -7.32
N GLY A 393 10.18 -0.45 -6.64
CA GLY A 393 11.10 -0.11 -5.55
C GLY A 393 10.95 -1.03 -4.37
N ARG A 394 9.71 -1.26 -3.92
CA ARG A 394 9.43 -2.17 -2.80
C ARG A 394 9.72 -3.63 -3.15
N PHE A 395 9.55 -4.05 -4.42
CA PHE A 395 9.98 -5.35 -4.89
C PHE A 395 11.48 -5.55 -4.69
N LEU A 396 12.31 -4.60 -5.09
CA LEU A 396 13.77 -4.73 -4.99
C LEU A 396 14.32 -4.44 -3.59
N SER A 397 13.61 -3.68 -2.77
CA SER A 397 14.08 -3.23 -1.46
C SER A 397 13.34 -3.92 -0.32
N ALA A 398 12.20 -3.37 0.13
CA ALA A 398 11.45 -3.86 1.28
C ALA A 398 11.18 -5.37 1.23
N ASN A 399 10.65 -5.91 0.13
CA ASN A 399 10.40 -7.34 -0.03
C ASN A 399 11.67 -8.18 0.20
N PHE A 400 12.77 -7.77 -0.43
CA PHE A 400 14.03 -8.47 -0.27
C PHE A 400 14.60 -8.34 1.14
N LEU A 401 14.41 -7.19 1.78
CA LEU A 401 14.87 -7.00 3.16
C LEU A 401 14.17 -7.96 4.12
N HIS A 402 12.85 -8.12 4.05
CA HIS A 402 12.15 -9.12 4.87
C HIS A 402 12.66 -10.55 4.58
N ILE A 403 12.81 -10.92 3.31
CA ILE A 403 13.38 -12.22 2.90
C ILE A 403 14.75 -12.46 3.53
N ALA A 404 15.61 -11.43 3.50
CA ALA A 404 16.98 -11.50 3.94
C ALA A 404 17.09 -11.56 5.48
N LEU A 405 16.43 -10.64 6.17
CA LEU A 405 16.45 -10.55 7.63
C LEU A 405 15.83 -11.80 8.26
N THR A 406 14.64 -12.20 7.79
CA THR A 406 13.96 -13.38 8.31
C THR A 406 14.70 -14.67 7.94
N GLY A 407 15.31 -14.74 6.75
CA GLY A 407 16.18 -15.86 6.37
C GLY A 407 17.37 -16.04 7.32
N LEU A 408 18.11 -14.95 7.60
CA LEU A 408 19.24 -14.97 8.52
C LEU A 408 18.81 -15.30 9.95
N ASN A 409 17.71 -14.69 10.42
CA ASN A 409 17.12 -14.95 11.73
C ASN A 409 16.69 -16.41 11.89
N GLY A 410 15.93 -16.94 10.94
CA GLY A 410 15.41 -18.30 11.01
C GLY A 410 16.53 -19.34 10.93
N LEU A 411 17.56 -19.11 10.12
CA LEU A 411 18.75 -19.96 10.11
C LEU A 411 19.48 -19.95 11.47
N ALA A 412 19.67 -18.78 12.07
CA ALA A 412 20.27 -18.66 13.39
C ALA A 412 19.41 -19.33 14.47
N PHE A 413 18.08 -19.22 14.37
CA PHE A 413 17.13 -19.85 15.27
C PHE A 413 17.17 -21.37 15.20
N VAL A 414 17.16 -21.95 13.99
CA VAL A 414 17.30 -23.41 13.81
C VAL A 414 18.64 -23.92 14.37
N ARG A 415 19.71 -23.13 14.28
CA ARG A 415 21.02 -23.49 14.82
C ARG A 415 21.07 -23.60 16.33
N ILE A 416 20.16 -22.97 17.08
CA ILE A 416 20.04 -23.19 18.52
C ILE A 416 19.86 -24.69 18.79
N PHE A 417 19.03 -25.35 17.98
CA PHE A 417 18.68 -26.76 18.15
C PHE A 417 19.71 -27.71 17.55
N THR A 418 20.40 -27.32 16.46
CA THR A 418 21.40 -28.19 15.81
C THR A 418 22.82 -28.02 16.34
N ARG A 419 23.14 -26.86 16.96
CA ARG A 419 24.50 -26.51 17.43
C ARG A 419 24.57 -26.13 18.93
N GLY A 420 23.47 -26.18 19.67
CA GLY A 420 23.43 -25.89 21.10
C GLY A 420 23.88 -24.47 21.44
N THR A 421 24.80 -24.33 22.39
CA THR A 421 25.28 -23.02 22.90
C THR A 421 25.92 -22.15 21.81
N ALA A 422 26.65 -22.73 20.86
CA ALA A 422 27.22 -21.99 19.74
C ALA A 422 26.11 -21.41 18.83
N GLY A 423 25.03 -22.16 18.64
CA GLY A 423 23.84 -21.70 17.92
C GLY A 423 23.11 -20.59 18.65
N LEU A 424 22.94 -20.72 19.98
CA LEU A 424 22.36 -19.66 20.82
C LEU A 424 23.16 -18.36 20.73
N ASN A 425 24.49 -18.42 20.83
CA ASN A 425 25.34 -17.23 20.70
C ASN A 425 25.17 -16.56 19.33
N GLN A 426 25.06 -17.35 18.25
CA GLN A 426 24.78 -16.80 16.93
C GLN A 426 23.40 -16.14 16.87
N PHE A 427 22.37 -16.77 17.42
CA PHE A 427 21.02 -16.20 17.46
C PHE A 427 20.97 -14.89 18.25
N LEU A 428 21.60 -14.84 19.43
CA LEU A 428 21.67 -13.63 20.25
C LEU A 428 22.45 -12.48 19.58
N ALA A 429 23.32 -12.78 18.60
CA ALA A 429 23.99 -11.76 17.80
C ALA A 429 23.14 -11.30 16.60
N ILE A 430 22.50 -12.23 15.89
CA ILE A 430 21.77 -11.94 14.65
C ILE A 430 20.40 -11.34 14.92
N PHE A 431 19.64 -11.83 15.90
CA PHE A 431 18.26 -11.40 16.13
C PHE A 431 18.13 -9.93 16.55
N PRO A 432 18.90 -9.40 17.53
CA PRO A 432 18.85 -7.97 17.85
C PRO A 432 19.33 -7.09 16.69
N LEU A 433 20.30 -7.56 15.91
CA LEU A 433 20.85 -6.84 14.78
C LEU A 433 19.83 -6.71 13.64
N THR A 434 19.09 -7.76 13.32
CA THR A 434 18.04 -7.70 12.30
C THR A 434 16.88 -6.81 12.72
N ILE A 435 16.49 -6.82 14.01
CA ILE A 435 15.51 -5.88 14.57
C ILE A 435 15.97 -4.43 14.38
N LEU A 436 17.21 -4.13 14.74
CA LEU A 436 17.81 -2.80 14.57
C LEU A 436 17.79 -2.38 13.10
N VAL A 437 18.23 -3.26 12.21
CA VAL A 437 18.31 -3.00 10.77
C VAL A 437 16.96 -2.77 10.15
N HIS A 438 15.98 -3.59 10.51
CA HIS A 438 14.59 -3.44 10.09
C HIS A 438 14.09 -2.05 10.49
N GLY A 439 14.13 -1.74 11.79
CA GLY A 439 13.62 -0.47 12.30
C GLY A 439 14.33 0.75 11.73
N LEU A 440 15.65 0.69 11.54
CA LEU A 440 16.41 1.79 10.91
C LEU A 440 16.06 1.95 9.43
N TYR A 441 15.85 0.85 8.69
CA TYR A 441 15.43 0.93 7.29
C TYR A 441 14.07 1.62 7.14
N ASN A 442 13.10 1.29 8.01
CA ASN A 442 11.77 1.92 8.00
C ASN A 442 11.81 3.37 8.54
N GLY A 443 12.60 3.62 9.57
CA GLY A 443 12.56 4.88 10.30
C GLY A 443 13.39 6.00 9.69
N LEU A 444 14.60 5.72 9.20
CA LEU A 444 15.53 6.76 8.75
C LEU A 444 14.97 7.68 7.65
N PRO A 445 14.22 7.19 6.64
CA PRO A 445 13.65 8.06 5.60
C PRO A 445 12.59 9.05 6.12
N ALA A 446 11.96 8.75 7.26
CA ALA A 446 10.87 9.54 7.83
C ALA A 446 11.34 10.53 8.92
N VAL A 447 12.63 10.52 9.29
CA VAL A 447 13.21 11.49 10.22
C VAL A 447 13.47 12.81 9.50
N VAL A 448 12.76 13.88 9.91
CA VAL A 448 12.81 15.20 9.26
C VAL A 448 14.23 15.79 9.24
N GLU A 449 14.96 15.66 10.35
CA GLU A 449 16.34 16.13 10.52
C GLU A 449 17.34 15.39 9.62
N LEU A 450 16.91 14.25 9.06
CA LEU A 450 17.69 13.42 8.14
C LEU A 450 17.02 13.34 6.76
N GLN A 451 16.18 14.27 6.35
CA GLN A 451 15.43 14.15 5.08
C GLN A 451 16.33 13.85 3.85
N GLU A 452 17.54 14.41 3.79
CA GLU A 452 18.51 14.13 2.72
C GLU A 452 19.39 12.89 2.99
N LEU A 453 19.81 12.68 4.23
CA LEU A 453 20.78 11.64 4.61
C LEU A 453 20.12 10.29 4.94
N GLY A 454 18.90 10.32 5.49
CA GLY A 454 18.11 9.19 5.97
C GLY A 454 17.86 8.14 4.90
N PRO A 455 17.30 8.50 3.73
CA PRO A 455 17.12 7.56 2.62
C PRO A 455 18.46 6.94 2.17
N PHE A 456 19.54 7.72 2.11
CA PHE A 456 20.86 7.22 1.76
C PHE A 456 21.40 6.20 2.78
N LEU A 457 21.23 6.47 4.08
CA LEU A 457 21.64 5.56 5.15
C LEU A 457 20.79 4.29 5.17
N ALA A 458 19.47 4.40 5.01
CA ALA A 458 18.56 3.26 4.88
C ALA A 458 18.98 2.35 3.72
N MET A 459 19.29 2.94 2.57
CA MET A 459 19.77 2.19 1.42
C MET A 459 21.15 1.57 1.64
N THR A 460 22.05 2.26 2.33
CA THR A 460 23.36 1.70 2.70
C THR A 460 23.20 0.46 3.59
N ILE A 461 22.34 0.54 4.60
CA ILE A 461 22.00 -0.58 5.48
C ILE A 461 21.43 -1.74 4.66
N PHE A 462 20.48 -1.45 3.76
CA PHE A 462 19.90 -2.43 2.86
C PHE A 462 20.97 -3.14 2.01
N VAL A 463 21.90 -2.41 1.39
CA VAL A 463 22.97 -3.01 0.57
C VAL A 463 23.86 -3.92 1.41
N LEU A 464 24.29 -3.46 2.59
CA LEU A 464 25.18 -4.24 3.47
C LEU A 464 24.52 -5.55 3.91
N PHE A 465 23.24 -5.51 4.29
CA PHE A 465 22.50 -6.72 4.68
C PHE A 465 22.19 -7.63 3.52
N SER A 466 21.93 -7.06 2.34
CA SER A 466 21.77 -7.83 1.11
C SER A 466 23.02 -8.63 0.80
N VAL A 467 24.19 -8.00 0.84
CA VAL A 467 25.48 -8.66 0.65
C VAL A 467 25.71 -9.76 1.70
N SER A 468 25.39 -9.48 2.98
CA SER A 468 25.50 -10.46 4.06
C SER A 468 24.64 -11.71 3.80
N TYR A 469 23.38 -11.52 3.40
CA TYR A 469 22.48 -12.61 3.06
C TYR A 469 22.97 -13.42 1.85
N PHE A 470 23.40 -12.76 0.78
CA PHE A 470 23.91 -13.46 -0.39
C PHE A 470 25.20 -14.20 -0.10
N ASN A 471 26.15 -13.61 0.63
CA ASN A 471 27.36 -14.32 1.07
C ASN A 471 27.00 -15.59 1.84
N ARG A 472 26.06 -15.48 2.79
CA ARG A 472 25.61 -16.64 3.55
C ARG A 472 24.95 -17.70 2.69
N THR A 473 24.17 -17.26 1.71
CA THR A 473 23.53 -18.15 0.75
C THR A 473 24.58 -18.85 -0.11
N HIS A 474 25.58 -18.14 -0.65
CA HIS A 474 26.66 -18.69 -1.46
C HIS A 474 27.52 -19.71 -0.69
N GLU A 475 27.79 -19.47 0.59
CA GLU A 475 28.50 -20.41 1.46
C GLU A 475 27.76 -21.75 1.64
N LEU A 476 26.42 -21.71 1.60
CA LEU A 476 25.56 -22.88 1.80
C LEU A 476 25.18 -23.58 0.48
N ARG A 477 25.55 -23.02 -0.67
CA ARG A 477 25.24 -23.59 -1.97
C ARG A 477 26.19 -24.71 -2.35
N GLU A 478 25.67 -25.69 -3.09
CA GLU A 478 26.43 -26.84 -3.57
C GLU A 478 27.01 -26.57 -4.98
N ASN A 479 26.73 -25.40 -5.56
CA ASN A 479 27.08 -25.00 -6.93
C ASN A 479 26.47 -25.92 -8.00
N GLU A 480 25.23 -26.32 -7.76
CA GLU A 480 24.47 -27.14 -8.67
C GLU A 480 24.15 -26.37 -9.98
N ARG A 481 24.34 -27.02 -11.13
CA ARG A 481 23.95 -26.42 -12.43
C ARG A 481 22.42 -26.31 -12.49
N MET A 482 21.91 -25.07 -12.48
CA MET A 482 20.49 -24.75 -12.65
C MET A 482 20.13 -24.57 -14.14
N THR A 483 18.85 -24.77 -14.46
CA THR A 483 18.34 -24.61 -15.85
C THR A 483 18.40 -23.15 -16.29
N LEU A 484 18.18 -22.22 -15.36
CA LEU A 484 18.40 -20.79 -15.53
C LEU A 484 19.52 -20.37 -14.57
N SER A 485 20.35 -19.44 -15.02
CA SER A 485 21.27 -18.69 -14.16
C SER A 485 20.50 -17.82 -13.17
N LEU A 486 21.13 -17.44 -12.05
CA LEU A 486 20.50 -16.54 -11.08
C LEU A 486 20.16 -15.19 -11.70
N THR A 487 21.07 -14.64 -12.49
CA THR A 487 20.86 -13.38 -13.21
C THR A 487 19.66 -13.49 -14.15
N GLY A 488 19.53 -14.61 -14.86
CA GLY A 488 18.38 -14.84 -15.73
C GLY A 488 17.07 -14.98 -14.98
N ALA A 489 17.06 -15.71 -13.86
CA ALA A 489 15.88 -15.82 -13.00
C ALA A 489 15.47 -14.46 -12.42
N PHE A 490 16.44 -13.66 -11.97
CA PHE A 490 16.22 -12.32 -11.44
C PHE A 490 15.70 -11.35 -12.51
N VAL A 491 16.36 -11.26 -13.67
CA VAL A 491 15.92 -10.39 -14.78
C VAL A 491 14.51 -10.74 -15.24
N PHE A 492 14.19 -12.03 -15.35
CA PHE A 492 12.83 -12.48 -15.65
C PHE A 492 11.83 -11.99 -14.59
N SER A 493 12.16 -12.16 -13.31
CA SER A 493 11.31 -11.80 -12.17
C SER A 493 11.02 -10.30 -12.11
N ILE A 494 12.05 -9.45 -12.16
CA ILE A 494 11.87 -7.98 -12.14
C ILE A 494 11.14 -7.48 -13.40
N SER A 495 11.39 -8.08 -14.56
CA SER A 495 10.70 -7.69 -15.80
C SER A 495 9.21 -8.04 -15.74
N LEU A 496 8.86 -9.17 -15.12
CA LEU A 496 7.47 -9.57 -14.92
C LEU A 496 6.74 -8.60 -13.99
N VAL A 497 7.38 -8.19 -12.90
CA VAL A 497 6.82 -7.17 -11.97
C VAL A 497 6.67 -5.83 -12.69
N ALA A 498 7.71 -5.36 -13.39
CA ALA A 498 7.64 -4.13 -14.17
C ALA A 498 6.51 -4.17 -15.20
N ALA A 499 6.30 -5.30 -15.88
CA ALA A 499 5.21 -5.48 -16.82
C ALA A 499 3.83 -5.46 -16.14
N ALA A 500 3.67 -6.08 -14.97
CA ALA A 500 2.42 -6.05 -14.22
C ALA A 500 2.05 -4.63 -13.79
N VAL A 501 3.00 -3.86 -13.25
CA VAL A 501 2.81 -2.45 -12.88
C VAL A 501 2.46 -1.61 -14.11
N LEU A 502 3.14 -1.85 -15.24
CA LEU A 502 2.82 -1.17 -16.50
C LEU A 502 1.41 -1.49 -16.99
N ILE A 503 0.98 -2.75 -16.90
CA ILE A 503 -0.39 -3.15 -17.27
C ILE A 503 -1.40 -2.35 -16.44
N GLU A 504 -1.22 -2.34 -15.12
CA GLU A 504 -2.11 -1.62 -14.19
C GLU A 504 -2.14 -0.12 -14.52
N GLN A 505 -0.98 0.55 -14.52
CA GLN A 505 -0.89 1.99 -14.75
C GLN A 505 -1.40 2.42 -16.12
N ILE A 506 -0.99 1.72 -17.19
CA ILE A 506 -1.43 2.07 -18.54
C ILE A 506 -2.93 1.78 -18.72
N SER A 507 -3.45 0.72 -18.11
CA SER A 507 -4.90 0.44 -18.15
C SER A 507 -5.69 1.54 -17.44
N ALA A 508 -5.18 2.07 -16.33
CA ALA A 508 -5.84 3.05 -15.49
C ALA A 508 -5.76 4.50 -16.02
N ILE A 509 -4.63 4.93 -16.56
CA ILE A 509 -4.43 6.35 -16.95
C ILE A 509 -3.92 6.53 -18.39
N GLY A 510 -3.83 5.45 -19.16
CA GLY A 510 -3.37 5.47 -20.55
C GLY A 510 -1.85 5.44 -20.70
N LEU A 511 -1.38 5.16 -21.93
CA LEU A 511 0.03 4.87 -22.21
C LEU A 511 0.99 6.01 -21.84
N GLY A 512 0.69 7.23 -22.28
CA GLY A 512 1.58 8.37 -22.07
C GLY A 512 1.74 8.76 -20.60
N ALA A 513 0.62 8.82 -19.87
CA ALA A 513 0.62 9.16 -18.45
C ALA A 513 1.21 8.03 -17.60
N GLY A 514 0.83 6.77 -17.88
CA GLY A 514 1.37 5.60 -17.17
C GLY A 514 2.89 5.45 -17.30
N LEU A 515 3.45 5.66 -18.50
CA LEU A 515 4.91 5.64 -18.70
C LEU A 515 5.60 6.80 -17.96
N THR A 516 5.02 8.01 -17.99
CA THR A 516 5.56 9.17 -17.29
C THR A 516 5.56 8.96 -15.78
N ALA A 517 4.49 8.40 -15.22
CA ALA A 517 4.35 8.12 -13.79
C ALA A 517 5.40 7.12 -13.28
N LEU A 518 5.70 6.08 -14.06
CA LEU A 518 6.62 5.02 -13.66
C LEU A 518 8.10 5.28 -13.97
N PHE A 519 8.41 6.27 -14.83
CA PHE A 519 9.78 6.52 -15.24
C PHE A 519 10.75 6.81 -14.08
N PRO A 520 10.43 7.67 -13.09
CA PRO A 520 11.31 7.91 -11.95
C PRO A 520 11.62 6.64 -11.16
N GLU A 521 10.60 5.79 -10.96
CA GLU A 521 10.72 4.56 -10.18
C GLU A 521 11.57 3.50 -10.91
N PHE A 522 11.40 3.35 -12.22
CA PHE A 522 12.26 2.49 -13.03
C PHE A 522 13.71 2.97 -13.07
N LEU A 523 13.93 4.28 -13.04
CA LEU A 523 15.27 4.84 -12.97
C LEU A 523 15.92 4.56 -11.61
N ALA A 524 15.19 4.77 -10.51
CA ALA A 524 15.66 4.50 -9.15
C ALA A 524 16.01 3.03 -8.92
N THR A 525 15.14 2.12 -9.40
CA THR A 525 15.36 0.66 -9.31
C THR A 525 16.55 0.16 -10.12
N GLY A 526 16.97 0.88 -11.17
CA GLY A 526 18.15 0.54 -11.97
C GLY A 526 19.43 0.37 -11.14
N ILE A 527 19.62 1.18 -10.09
CA ILE A 527 20.77 1.08 -9.18
C ILE A 527 20.71 -0.24 -8.38
N LEU A 528 19.53 -0.63 -7.90
CA LEU A 528 19.33 -1.87 -7.17
C LEU A 528 19.54 -3.10 -8.06
N ILE A 529 19.06 -3.05 -9.30
CA ILE A 529 19.31 -4.10 -10.30
C ILE A 529 20.83 -4.28 -10.51
N LEU A 530 21.58 -3.18 -10.64
CA LEU A 530 23.04 -3.23 -10.74
C LEU A 530 23.71 -3.82 -9.50
N MET A 531 23.20 -3.51 -8.30
CA MET A 531 23.67 -4.11 -7.05
C MET A 531 23.46 -5.64 -7.05
N PHE A 532 22.22 -6.11 -7.26
CA PHE A 532 21.90 -7.54 -7.26
C PHE A 532 22.73 -8.32 -8.29
N THR A 533 22.79 -7.82 -9.53
CA THR A 533 23.56 -8.47 -10.60
C THR A 533 25.05 -8.56 -10.30
N ARG A 534 25.63 -7.57 -9.62
CA ARG A 534 27.02 -7.64 -9.14
C ARG A 534 27.21 -8.67 -8.03
N VAL A 535 26.29 -8.73 -7.07
CA VAL A 535 26.39 -9.64 -5.93
C VAL A 535 26.24 -11.10 -6.35
N PHE A 536 25.46 -11.41 -7.39
CA PHE A 536 25.34 -12.78 -7.90
C PHE A 536 26.67 -13.34 -8.43
N ASN A 537 27.61 -12.46 -8.81
CA ASN A 537 28.94 -12.81 -9.31
C ASN A 537 28.95 -13.85 -10.44
N GLU A 538 27.93 -13.83 -11.30
CA GLU A 538 27.85 -14.70 -12.47
C GLU A 538 28.56 -14.03 -13.66
N GLY A 539 29.56 -14.72 -14.23
CA GLY A 539 30.18 -14.31 -15.48
C GLY A 539 29.15 -14.32 -16.62
N LEU A 540 28.75 -13.14 -17.07
CA LEU A 540 27.86 -13.01 -18.23
C LEU A 540 28.67 -13.15 -19.51
N SER A 541 28.22 -14.03 -20.42
CA SER A 541 28.78 -14.12 -21.75
C SER A 541 28.30 -12.93 -22.59
N GLU A 542 29.09 -12.55 -23.60
CA GLU A 542 28.66 -11.59 -24.61
C GLU A 542 27.38 -12.05 -25.33
#